data_AF-A0A965PU81-F1
#
_entry.id   AF-A0A965PU81-F1
#
_cell.length_a   1.000
_cell.length_b   1.000
_cell.length_c   1.000
_cell.angle_alpha   90.00
_cell.angle_beta   90.00
_cell.angle_gamma   90.00
#
_symmetry.space_group_name_H-M   'P 1'
#
loop_
_entity.id
_entity.type
_entity.pdbx_description
1 polymer ?
#
loop_
_entity_poly.entity_id
_entity_poly.type
_entity_poly.pdbx_seq_one_letter_code
_entity_poly.pdbx_strand_id
1 'polypeptide(L)'
;MALTLTHKEPSTSRIVTDAGGSGHWYAADGTPAHVIVGANGKERPTTVSDARKLKLYPSVTSCLGVMAKPNLVNWQIEMALTAALTMQKKEDEDLSAFAKRAYQESKEITAKAAKFGTEMHEHMEAILNAMTDGARVEVVCQK
;
A
#
# COMPACT_ATOMS: atom_id res chain seq x y z
N MET A 1 0.57 12.56 -16.05
CA MET A 1 2.03 12.60 -15.84
C MET A 1 2.49 11.17 -15.80
N ALA A 2 3.25 10.71 -16.79
CA ALA A 2 3.67 9.31 -16.90
C ALA A 2 5.17 9.26 -17.12
N LEU A 3 5.89 8.63 -16.18
CA LEU A 3 7.30 8.32 -16.32
C LEU A 3 7.43 7.11 -17.24
N THR A 4 8.16 7.27 -18.35
CA THR A 4 8.30 6.21 -19.35
C THR A 4 9.70 5.61 -19.25
N LEU A 5 9.80 4.39 -18.74
CA LEU A 5 11.02 3.58 -18.78
C LEU A 5 11.23 3.08 -20.22
N THR A 6 12.31 3.52 -20.88
CA THR A 6 12.58 3.21 -22.30
C THR A 6 13.20 1.83 -22.52
N HIS A 7 13.71 1.17 -21.48
CA HIS A 7 14.11 -0.24 -21.53
C HIS A 7 14.08 -0.87 -20.13
N LYS A 8 13.50 -2.08 -20.03
CA LYS A 8 13.42 -2.87 -18.79
C LYS A 8 14.02 -4.24 -19.08
N GLU A 9 15.22 -4.50 -18.56
CA GLU A 9 15.73 -5.88 -18.47
C GLU A 9 14.78 -6.72 -17.60
N PRO A 10 14.63 -8.04 -17.84
CA PRO A 10 13.76 -8.88 -17.03
C PRO A 10 14.31 -8.97 -15.61
N SER A 11 13.88 -8.04 -14.77
CA SER A 11 14.13 -8.06 -13.33
C SER A 11 13.57 -9.36 -12.76
N THR A 12 14.46 -10.14 -12.17
CA THR A 12 14.13 -11.30 -11.34
C THR A 12 13.65 -10.89 -9.94
N SER A 13 13.40 -9.60 -9.70
CA SER A 13 12.69 -9.17 -8.50
C SER A 13 11.28 -9.75 -8.55
N ARG A 14 11.02 -10.71 -7.65
CA ARG A 14 9.67 -11.22 -7.38
C ARG A 14 8.86 -10.06 -6.80
N ILE A 15 8.31 -9.23 -7.68
CA ILE A 15 7.33 -8.22 -7.31
C ILE A 15 6.15 -8.99 -6.73
N VAL A 16 5.99 -8.94 -5.41
CA VAL A 16 4.76 -9.35 -4.75
C VAL A 16 3.77 -8.25 -5.06
N THR A 17 2.98 -8.44 -6.11
CA THR A 17 1.80 -7.61 -6.31
C THR A 17 0.83 -8.00 -5.21
N ASP A 18 0.49 -7.03 -4.37
CA ASP A 18 -0.49 -7.16 -3.28
C ASP A 18 -1.89 -7.35 -3.84
N ALA A 19 -2.12 -8.47 -4.52
CA ALA A 19 -3.43 -8.89 -4.98
C ALA A 19 -4.24 -9.37 -3.76
N GLY A 20 -4.71 -8.40 -2.98
CA GLY A 20 -5.71 -8.59 -1.93
C GLY A 20 -5.13 -8.99 -0.57
N GLY A 21 -4.72 -8.01 0.23
CA GLY A 21 -4.64 -8.14 1.70
C GLY A 21 -3.80 -9.31 2.23
N SER A 22 -2.89 -9.85 1.42
CA SER A 22 -2.03 -10.97 1.80
C SER A 22 -1.04 -10.51 2.87
N GLY A 23 -1.03 -11.20 4.00
CA GLY A 23 -0.07 -10.93 5.07
C GLY A 23 1.35 -11.08 4.55
N HIS A 24 2.24 -10.17 4.94
CA HIS A 24 3.65 -10.32 4.67
C HIS A 24 4.26 -11.21 5.77
N TRP A 25 4.83 -12.36 5.39
CA TRP A 25 5.35 -13.36 6.33
C TRP A 25 6.80 -13.69 6.01
N TYR A 26 7.56 -14.02 7.05
CA TYR A 26 8.99 -14.35 6.98
C TYR A 26 9.28 -15.62 7.77
N ALA A 27 10.23 -16.42 7.29
CA ALA A 27 10.78 -17.50 8.09
C ALA A 27 11.78 -16.97 9.13
N ALA A 28 12.22 -17.83 10.05
CA ALA A 28 13.13 -17.45 11.13
C ALA A 28 14.49 -16.93 10.65
N ASP A 29 14.91 -17.32 9.45
CA ASP A 29 16.14 -16.87 8.78
C ASP A 29 15.96 -15.54 8.01
N GLY A 30 14.76 -14.95 8.04
CA GLY A 30 14.43 -13.72 7.33
C GLY A 30 14.04 -13.93 5.87
N THR A 31 13.95 -15.17 5.38
CA THR A 31 13.50 -15.42 4.00
C THR A 31 12.02 -15.07 3.82
N PRO A 32 11.64 -14.41 2.72
CA PRO A 32 10.26 -14.02 2.47
C PRO A 32 9.39 -15.24 2.13
N ALA A 33 8.25 -15.36 2.79
CA ALA A 33 7.28 -16.45 2.65
C ALA A 33 5.87 -15.92 2.35
N HIS A 34 5.76 -14.97 1.41
CA HIS A 34 4.50 -14.30 1.04
C HIS A 34 3.52 -15.20 0.29
N VAL A 35 4.05 -16.17 -0.44
CA VAL A 35 3.29 -17.11 -1.27
C VAL A 35 3.73 -18.53 -0.90
N ILE A 36 2.75 -19.43 -0.82
CA ILE A 36 3.00 -20.87 -0.64
C ILE A 36 2.30 -21.66 -1.73
N VAL A 37 2.88 -22.80 -2.08
CA VAL A 37 2.23 -23.79 -2.93
C VAL A 37 1.21 -24.55 -2.07
N GLY A 38 -0.08 -24.38 -2.37
CA GLY A 38 -1.13 -25.12 -1.69
C GLY A 38 -1.09 -26.61 -2.03
N ALA A 39 -1.82 -27.43 -1.27
CA ALA A 39 -1.93 -28.87 -1.54
C ALA A 39 -2.43 -29.21 -2.96
N ASN A 40 -3.12 -28.27 -3.61
CA ASN A 40 -3.61 -28.37 -4.99
C ASN A 40 -2.56 -27.99 -6.05
N GLY A 41 -1.29 -27.78 -5.65
CA GLY A 41 -0.20 -27.38 -6.54
C GLY A 41 -0.26 -25.94 -7.04
N LYS A 42 -1.28 -25.16 -6.65
CA LYS A 42 -1.43 -23.75 -7.02
C LYS A 42 -0.79 -22.85 -5.97
N GLU A 43 -0.06 -21.84 -6.44
CA GLU A 43 0.45 -20.75 -5.62
C GLU A 43 -0.71 -19.92 -5.07
N ARG A 44 -0.66 -19.65 -3.77
CA ARG A 44 -1.62 -18.78 -3.09
C ARG A 44 -0.94 -17.97 -1.99
N PRO A 45 -1.51 -16.83 -1.60
CA PRO A 45 -1.00 -16.06 -0.47
C PRO A 45 -0.97 -16.88 0.81
N THR A 46 0.05 -16.64 1.62
CA THR A 46 0.23 -17.28 2.92
C THR A 46 -0.83 -16.77 3.90
N THR A 47 -1.63 -17.71 4.44
CA THR A 47 -2.65 -17.37 5.44
C THR A 47 -2.09 -17.48 6.85
N VAL A 48 -2.78 -16.89 7.83
CA VAL A 48 -2.44 -17.02 9.26
C VAL A 48 -2.38 -18.50 9.68
N SER A 49 -3.24 -19.35 9.12
CA SER A 49 -3.25 -20.79 9.41
C SER A 49 -1.99 -21.48 8.93
N ASP A 50 -1.47 -21.10 7.77
CA ASP A 50 -0.22 -21.65 7.23
C ASP A 50 0.97 -21.11 8.01
N ALA A 51 0.98 -19.82 8.32
CA ALA A 51 2.01 -19.18 9.12
C ALA A 51 2.15 -19.84 10.51
N ARG A 52 1.03 -20.21 11.15
CA ARG A 52 1.05 -20.96 12.41
C ARG A 52 1.65 -22.36 12.26
N LYS A 53 1.35 -23.07 11.18
CA LYS A 53 1.89 -24.43 10.91
C LYS A 53 3.38 -24.39 10.62
N LEU A 54 3.80 -23.42 9.81
CA LEU A 54 5.18 -23.25 9.33
C LEU A 54 6.04 -22.39 10.26
N LYS A 55 5.51 -21.93 11.40
CA LYS A 55 6.17 -21.04 12.37
C LYS A 55 6.74 -19.78 11.71
N LEU A 56 5.98 -19.17 10.82
CA LEU A 56 6.36 -17.92 10.15
C LEU A 56 6.05 -16.72 11.05
N TYR A 57 6.89 -15.70 10.91
CA TYR A 57 6.77 -14.43 11.60
C TYR A 57 6.06 -13.40 10.72
N PRO A 58 5.14 -12.60 11.27
CA PRO A 58 4.52 -11.50 10.54
C PRO A 58 5.53 -10.39 10.26
N SER A 59 5.26 -9.58 9.24
CA SER A 59 6.07 -8.40 8.94
C SER A 59 5.99 -7.36 10.05
N VAL A 60 6.99 -6.48 10.10
CA VAL A 60 7.02 -5.33 11.01
C VAL A 60 5.74 -4.50 10.85
N THR A 61 5.29 -4.26 9.61
CA THR A 61 4.06 -3.51 9.34
C THR A 61 2.82 -4.21 9.91
N SER A 62 2.75 -5.54 9.82
CA SER A 62 1.67 -6.32 10.43
C SER A 62 1.68 -6.23 11.96
N CYS A 63 2.86 -6.28 12.59
CA CYS A 63 2.99 -6.05 14.04
C CYS A 63 2.53 -4.65 14.44
N LEU A 64 2.96 -3.62 13.70
CA LEU A 64 2.54 -2.23 13.92
C LEU A 64 1.04 -2.03 13.67
N GLY A 65 0.41 -2.86 12.83
CA GLY A 65 -1.01 -2.79 12.50
C GLY A 65 -1.93 -3.14 13.68
N VAL A 66 -1.46 -3.95 14.63
CA VAL A 66 -2.23 -4.34 15.82
C VAL A 66 -2.21 -3.25 16.88
N MET A 67 -1.18 -2.39 16.88
CA MET A 67 -1.04 -1.33 17.85
C MET A 67 -1.99 -0.16 17.57
N ALA A 68 -2.54 0.42 18.62
CA ALA A 68 -3.35 1.64 18.52
C ALA A 68 -2.50 2.80 18.00
N LYS A 69 -3.05 3.56 17.04
CA LYS A 69 -2.39 4.72 16.41
C LYS A 69 -3.24 5.98 16.65
N PRO A 70 -3.27 6.52 17.88
CA PRO A 70 -4.20 7.61 18.24
C PRO A 70 -4.01 8.85 17.37
N ASN A 71 -2.78 9.22 17.05
CA ASN A 71 -2.50 10.38 16.19
C ASN A 71 -3.07 10.22 14.78
N LEU A 72 -2.98 9.00 14.21
CA LEU A 72 -3.53 8.70 12.89
C LEU A 72 -5.07 8.73 12.91
N VAL A 73 -5.68 8.23 13.98
CA VAL A 73 -7.14 8.27 14.17
C VAL A 73 -7.61 9.71 14.30
N ASN A 74 -6.94 10.54 15.11
CA ASN A 74 -7.27 11.95 15.27
C ASN A 74 -7.16 12.69 13.92
N TRP A 75 -6.09 12.48 13.18
CA TRP A 75 -5.92 13.07 11.85
C TRP A 75 -7.05 12.66 10.87
N GLN A 76 -7.45 11.39 10.86
CA GLN A 76 -8.58 10.94 10.02
C GLN A 76 -9.90 11.63 10.39
N ILE A 77 -10.13 11.84 11.69
CA ILE A 77 -11.30 12.58 12.19
C ILE A 77 -11.24 14.04 11.74
N GLU A 78 -10.08 14.70 11.84
CA GLU A 78 -9.89 16.07 11.37
C GLU A 78 -10.16 16.21 9.86
N MET A 79 -9.73 15.25 9.04
CA MET A 79 -10.03 15.23 7.59
C MET A 79 -11.52 15.05 7.32
N ALA A 80 -12.20 14.19 8.08
CA ALA A 80 -13.65 13.99 7.97
C ALA A 80 -14.43 15.24 8.39
N LEU A 81 -14.03 15.91 9.48
CA LEU A 81 -14.63 17.17 9.93
C LEU A 81 -14.41 18.28 8.91
N THR A 82 -13.20 18.39 8.37
CA THR A 82 -12.88 19.38 7.33
C THR A 82 -13.74 19.15 6.09
N ALA A 83 -13.88 17.91 5.62
CA ALA A 83 -14.76 17.57 4.51
C ALA A 83 -16.23 17.92 4.81
N ALA A 84 -16.71 17.64 6.02
CA ALA A 84 -18.07 17.99 6.42
C ALA A 84 -18.32 19.51 6.45
N LEU A 85 -17.31 20.32 6.79
CA LEU A 85 -17.42 21.78 6.83
C LEU A 85 -17.30 22.44 5.44
N THR A 86 -16.53 21.85 4.52
CA THR A 86 -16.34 22.40 3.18
C THR A 86 -17.45 21.99 2.20
N MET A 87 -18.12 20.87 2.45
CA MET A 87 -19.16 20.36 1.57
C MET A 87 -20.50 21.05 1.84
N GLN A 88 -21.12 21.57 0.79
CA GLN A 88 -22.51 22.01 0.87
C GLN A 88 -23.46 20.80 0.89
N LYS A 89 -24.43 20.85 1.80
CA LYS A 89 -25.54 19.90 1.87
C LYS A 89 -26.46 20.13 0.68
N LYS A 90 -26.89 19.06 0.00
CA LYS A 90 -27.87 19.18 -1.09
C LYS A 90 -29.28 19.36 -0.51
N GLU A 91 -30.16 20.03 -1.26
CA GLU A 91 -31.51 20.38 -0.80
C GLU A 91 -32.36 19.14 -0.45
N ASP A 92 -32.20 18.04 -1.20
CA ASP A 92 -32.94 16.78 -0.98
C ASP A 92 -32.16 15.71 -0.17
N GLU A 93 -31.06 16.09 0.48
CA GLU A 93 -30.19 15.15 1.19
C GLU A 93 -30.53 15.07 2.68
N ASP A 94 -30.79 13.85 3.17
CA ASP A 94 -30.88 13.63 4.62
C ASP A 94 -29.51 13.77 5.30
N LEU A 95 -29.50 14.12 6.59
CA LEU A 95 -28.27 14.30 7.37
C LEU A 95 -27.39 13.03 7.34
N SER A 96 -27.99 11.84 7.37
CA SER A 96 -27.24 10.57 7.29
C SER A 96 -26.57 10.38 5.93
N ALA A 97 -27.25 10.77 4.85
CA ALA A 97 -26.70 10.73 3.49
C ALA A 97 -25.54 11.72 3.33
N PHE A 98 -25.69 12.92 3.89
CA PHE A 98 -24.63 13.93 3.93
C PHE A 98 -23.38 13.43 4.68
N ALA A 99 -23.57 12.86 5.87
CA ALA A 99 -22.46 12.34 6.67
C ALA A 99 -21.70 11.22 5.94
N LYS A 100 -22.41 10.31 5.27
CA LYS A 100 -21.78 9.24 4.46
C LYS A 100 -20.96 9.81 3.30
N ARG A 101 -21.48 10.85 2.63
CA ARG A 101 -20.80 11.50 1.51
C ARG A 101 -19.55 12.24 1.96
N ALA A 102 -19.62 12.99 3.07
CA ALA A 102 -18.47 13.65 3.66
C ALA A 102 -17.39 12.65 4.14
N TYR A 103 -17.82 11.51 4.71
CA TYR A 103 -16.91 10.43 5.06
C TYR A 103 -16.22 9.84 3.82
N GLN A 104 -16.96 9.61 2.73
CA GLN A 104 -16.39 9.10 1.49
C GLN A 104 -15.35 10.05 0.89
N GLU A 105 -15.61 11.36 0.89
CA GLU A 105 -14.65 12.38 0.47
C GLU A 105 -13.36 12.31 1.32
N SER A 106 -13.50 12.20 2.64
CA SER A 106 -12.33 12.08 3.53
C SER A 106 -11.48 10.83 3.24
N LYS A 107 -12.10 9.76 2.74
CA LYS A 107 -11.38 8.55 2.29
C LYS A 107 -10.62 8.77 1.00
N GLU A 108 -11.12 9.60 0.09
CA GLU A 108 -10.38 9.95 -1.13
C GLU A 108 -9.10 10.72 -0.82
N ILE A 109 -9.12 11.62 0.16
CA ILE A 109 -7.91 12.34 0.63
C ILE A 109 -6.88 11.33 1.13
N THR A 110 -7.31 10.39 1.97
CA THR A 110 -6.44 9.33 2.51
C THR A 110 -5.89 8.43 1.39
N ALA A 111 -6.73 8.05 0.42
CA ALA A 111 -6.35 7.21 -0.70
C ALA A 111 -5.33 7.89 -1.63
N LYS A 112 -5.50 9.20 -1.90
CA LYS A 112 -4.55 10.00 -2.69
C LYS A 112 -3.18 10.04 -2.01
N ALA A 113 -3.13 10.24 -0.70
CA ALA A 113 -1.88 10.22 0.07
C ALA A 113 -1.18 8.86 0.01
N ALA A 114 -1.95 7.76 0.16
CA ALA A 114 -1.41 6.40 0.05
C ALA A 114 -0.85 6.11 -1.35
N LYS A 115 -1.60 6.48 -2.41
CA LYS A 115 -1.19 6.30 -3.80
C LYS A 115 0.10 7.04 -4.12
N PHE A 116 0.21 8.29 -3.68
CA PHE A 116 1.43 9.08 -3.84
C PHE A 116 2.65 8.40 -3.18
N GLY A 117 2.47 7.82 -1.98
CA GLY A 117 3.52 7.05 -1.31
C GLY A 117 3.95 5.82 -2.11
N THR A 118 3.01 5.06 -2.68
CA THR A 118 3.30 3.92 -3.57
C THR A 118 4.10 4.37 -4.78
N GLU A 119 3.64 5.41 -5.49
CA GLU A 119 4.34 5.95 -6.65
C GLU A 119 5.77 6.37 -6.28
N MET A 120 5.96 7.08 -5.16
CA MET A 120 7.31 7.47 -4.72
C MET A 120 8.22 6.27 -4.45
N HIS A 121 7.72 5.22 -3.79
CA HIS A 121 8.50 4.01 -3.55
C HIS A 121 8.93 3.33 -4.86
N GLU A 122 8.02 3.22 -5.83
CA GLU A 122 8.31 2.65 -7.15
C GLU A 122 9.44 3.41 -7.88
N HIS A 123 9.37 4.75 -7.88
CA HIS A 123 10.37 5.58 -8.55
C HIS A 123 11.73 5.54 -7.83
N MET A 124 11.74 5.59 -6.51
CA MET A 124 12.97 5.52 -5.72
C MET A 124 13.65 4.15 -5.86
N GLU A 125 12.88 3.06 -5.91
CA GLU A 125 13.42 1.72 -6.17
C GLU A 125 14.07 1.65 -7.56
N ALA A 126 13.40 2.17 -8.59
CA ALA A 126 13.97 2.21 -9.95
C ALA A 126 15.30 3.00 -9.99
N ILE A 127 15.37 4.13 -9.29
CA ILE A 127 16.59 4.93 -9.18
C ILE A 127 17.70 4.15 -8.47
N LEU A 128 17.40 3.53 -7.32
CA LEU A 128 18.36 2.78 -6.52
C LEU A 128 18.95 1.58 -7.29
N ASN A 129 18.09 0.83 -7.98
CA ASN A 129 18.54 -0.31 -8.79
C ASN A 129 19.49 0.16 -9.90
N ALA A 130 19.11 1.22 -10.62
CA ALA A 130 19.95 1.76 -11.70
C ALA A 130 21.30 2.31 -11.20
N MET A 131 21.37 2.87 -9.99
CA MET A 131 22.64 3.29 -9.37
C MET A 131 23.56 2.12 -9.00
N THR A 132 22.98 0.97 -8.63
CA THR A 132 23.73 -0.22 -8.19
C THR A 132 24.44 -0.91 -9.37
N ASP A 133 23.85 -0.83 -10.56
CA ASP A 133 24.40 -1.40 -11.80
C ASP A 133 25.47 -0.50 -12.46
N GLY A 134 25.84 0.62 -11.82
CA GLY A 134 26.80 1.59 -12.34
C GLY A 134 26.27 2.45 -13.49
N ALA A 135 24.97 2.39 -13.78
CA ALA A 135 24.34 3.21 -14.82
C ALA A 135 24.18 4.66 -14.35
N ARG A 136 24.41 5.61 -15.27
CA ARG A 136 24.06 7.02 -15.02
C ARG A 136 22.54 7.19 -15.15
N VAL A 137 21.90 7.58 -14.05
CA VAL A 137 20.46 7.89 -14.02
C VAL A 137 20.26 9.38 -14.32
N GLU A 138 19.73 9.70 -15.49
CA GLU A 138 19.27 11.06 -15.81
C GLU A 138 17.79 11.21 -15.44
N VAL A 139 17.52 12.00 -14.41
CA VAL A 139 16.14 12.34 -14.00
C VAL A 139 15.68 13.53 -14.83
N VAL A 140 14.92 13.27 -15.89
CA VAL A 140 14.35 14.31 -16.74
C VAL A 140 12.95 14.66 -16.24
N CYS A 141 12.82 15.83 -15.61
CA CYS A 141 11.52 16.37 -15.22
C CYS A 141 10.82 16.95 -16.46
N GLN A 142 9.84 16.23 -17.02
CA GLN A 142 9.03 16.75 -18.11
C GLN A 142 8.03 17.79 -17.56
N LYS A 143 8.07 19.00 -18.13
CA LYS A 143 7.14 20.10 -17.83
C LYS A 143 5.72 19.80 -18.32
#